data_AF-A0A1Z1MFG9-F1
#
_entry.id   AF-A0A1Z1MFG9-F1
#
_cell.length_a   1.000
_cell.length_b   1.000
_cell.length_c   1.000
_cell.angle_alpha   90.00
_cell.angle_beta   90.00
_cell.angle_gamma   90.00
#
_symmetry.space_group_name_H-M   'P 1'
#
loop_
_entity.id
_entity.type
_entity.pdbx_description
1 polymer ?
#
loop_
_entity_poly.entity_id
_entity_poly.type
_entity_poly.pdbx_seq_one_letter_code
_entity_poly.pdbx_strand_id
1 'polypeptide(L)' 'MPSKETSGIVISNKMDKTIIVVVKNPIVHKKYGKIMKQTNKYYVDDPNNTCKIGDKVKIQETRPLSKKKRWKIIKLIQN' A
#
# COMPACT_ATOMS: atom_id res chain seq x y z
N MET A 1 14.55 -15.29 2.10
CA MET A 1 14.70 -13.84 2.35
C MET A 1 13.36 -13.29 2.83
N PRO A 2 13.34 -12.34 3.77
CA PRO A 2 12.10 -11.72 4.21
C PRO A 2 11.52 -10.87 3.08
N SER A 3 10.23 -11.05 2.80
CA SER A 3 9.48 -10.21 1.86
C SER A 3 9.35 -8.78 2.39
N LYS A 4 9.38 -7.80 1.50
CA LYS A 4 9.22 -6.39 1.89
C LYS A 4 7.83 -6.14 2.46
N GLU A 5 7.79 -5.48 3.61
CA GLU A 5 6.57 -5.04 4.27
C GLU A 5 6.50 -3.51 4.29
N THR A 6 5.30 -2.95 4.16
CA THR A 6 5.08 -1.50 4.19
C THR A 6 3.72 -1.20 4.81
N SER A 7 3.56 0.00 5.39
CA SER A 7 2.27 0.44 5.94
C SER A 7 1.74 1.65 5.17
N GLY A 8 0.42 1.74 5.03
CA GLY A 8 -0.22 2.79 4.25
C GLY A 8 -1.69 2.96 4.62
N ILE A 9 -2.34 3.88 3.90
CA ILE A 9 -3.76 4.22 4.10
C ILE A 9 -4.55 3.81 2.86
N VAL A 10 -5.73 3.25 3.04
CA VAL A 10 -6.65 2.90 1.95
C VAL A 10 -7.30 4.15 1.39
N ILE A 11 -7.14 4.41 0.10
CA ILE A 11 -7.77 5.55 -0.59
C ILE A 11 -9.00 5.14 -1.39
N SER A 12 -9.00 3.94 -1.96
CA SER A 12 -10.09 3.50 -2.84
C SER A 12 -10.30 2.00 -2.75
N ASN A 13 -11.56 1.61 -2.61
CA ASN A 13 -12.06 0.24 -2.64
C ASN A 13 -13.08 0.01 -3.78
N LYS A 14 -13.01 0.83 -4.86
CA LYS A 14 -13.96 0.75 -5.99
C LYS A 14 -13.81 -0.50 -6.88
N MET A 15 -12.72 -1.25 -6.77
CA MET A 15 -12.46 -2.45 -7.57
C MET A 15 -12.81 -3.70 -6.78
N ASP A 16 -13.28 -4.75 -7.45
CA ASP A 16 -13.54 -6.02 -6.78
C ASP A 16 -12.24 -6.69 -6.32
N LYS A 17 -12.27 -7.21 -5.08
CA LYS A 17 -11.18 -7.92 -4.40
C LYS A 17 -9.86 -7.16 -4.34
N THR A 18 -9.88 -5.85 -4.56
CA THR A 18 -8.67 -5.05 -4.76
C THR A 18 -8.84 -3.64 -4.22
N ILE A 19 -7.93 -3.25 -3.34
CA ILE A 19 -7.88 -1.90 -2.78
C ILE A 19 -6.64 -1.14 -3.25
N ILE A 20 -6.74 0.18 -3.28
CA ILE A 20 -5.63 1.09 -3.56
C ILE A 20 -5.13 1.67 -2.24
N VAL A 21 -3.91 1.31 -1.88
CA VAL A 21 -3.23 1.78 -0.68
C VAL A 21 -2.18 2.82 -1.05
N VAL A 22 -2.13 3.92 -0.31
CA VAL A 22 -1.08 4.92 -0.43
C VAL A 22 -0.08 4.81 0.69
N VAL A 23 1.19 4.77 0.30
CA VAL A 23 2.34 4.84 1.20
C VAL A 23 3.02 6.18 0.98
N LYS A 24 3.30 6.88 2.07
CA LYS A 24 4.03 8.15 2.08
C LYS A 24 5.41 7.90 2.65
N ASN A 25 6.45 8.07 1.84
CA ASN A 25 7.84 7.93 2.26
C ASN A 25 8.55 9.30 2.19
N PRO A 26 9.27 9.72 3.23
CA PRO A 26 10.16 10.88 3.14
C PRO A 26 11.38 10.52 2.28
N ILE A 27 11.69 11.35 1.30
CA ILE A 27 12.86 11.22 0.42
C ILE A 27 13.60 12.55 0.40
N VAL A 28 14.92 12.48 0.46
CA VAL A 28 15.79 13.65 0.38
C VAL A 28 16.05 13.99 -1.09
N HIS A 29 15.86 15.25 -1.47
CA HIS A 29 16.23 15.71 -2.80
C HIS A 29 17.75 15.65 -2.98
N LYS A 30 18.23 14.86 -3.95
CA LYS A 30 19.67 14.54 -4.13
C LYS A 30 20.59 15.77 -4.20
N LYS A 31 20.15 16.85 -4.88
CA LYS A 31 20.97 18.07 -5.05
C LYS A 31 20.85 19.06 -3.88
N TYR A 32 19.69 19.12 -3.22
CA TYR A 32 19.34 20.24 -2.34
C TYR A 32 19.17 19.83 -0.87
N GLY A 33 19.18 18.54 -0.55
CA GLY A 33 18.98 18.06 0.83
C GLY A 33 17.57 18.26 1.39
N LYS A 34 16.66 18.92 0.66
CA LYS A 34 15.28 19.15 1.10
C LYS A 34 14.53 17.82 1.26
N ILE A 35 13.94 17.59 2.43
CA ILE A 35 13.07 16.44 2.70
C ILE A 35 11.72 16.67 2.01
N MET A 36 11.37 15.78 1.09
CA MET A 36 10.11 15.79 0.34
C MET A 36 9.32 14.52 0.65
N LYS A 37 7.99 14.58 0.52
CA LYS A 37 7.12 13.42 0.73
C LYS A 37 6.80 12.77 -0.62
N GLN A 38 7.33 11.59 -0.89
CA GLN A 38 6.93 10.81 -2.07
C GLN A 38 5.70 9.95 -1.74
N THR A 39 4.71 9.99 -2.63
CA THR A 39 3.45 9.27 -2.46
C THR A 39 3.34 8.18 -3.51
N ASN A 40 3.37 6.92 -3.09
CA ASN A 40 3.26 5.76 -3.97
C ASN A 40 1.92 5.03 -3.76
N LYS A 41 1.27 4.64 -4.86
CA LYS A 41 0.01 3.89 -4.87
C LYS A 41 0.29 2.41 -5.13
N TYR A 42 -0.26 1.54 -4.31
CA TYR A 42 -0.15 0.09 -4.43
C TYR A 42 -1.51 -0.56 -4.60
N TYR A 43 -1.58 -1.55 -5.49
CA TYR A 43 -2.76 -2.37 -5.71
C TYR A 43 -2.63 -3.62 -4.86
N VAL A 44 -3.54 -3.77 -3.91
CA VAL A 44 -3.45 -4.76 -2.85
C VAL A 44 -4.62 -5.74 -2.93
N ASP A 45 -4.34 -7.01 -2.74
CA ASP A 45 -5.32 -8.09 -2.64
C ASP A 45 -6.11 -8.04 -1.33
N ASP A 46 -7.42 -7.94 -1.46
CA ASP A 46 -8.39 -8.08 -0.37
C ASP A 46 -9.50 -9.04 -0.83
N PRO A 47 -9.34 -10.36 -0.69
CA PRO A 47 -10.30 -11.33 -1.23
C PRO A 47 -11.70 -11.21 -0.60
N ASN A 48 -11.79 -10.66 0.62
CA ASN A 48 -13.04 -10.57 1.38
C ASN A 48 -13.69 -9.17 1.32
N ASN A 49 -13.10 -8.21 0.59
CA ASN A 49 -13.57 -6.81 0.50
C ASN A 49 -13.88 -6.20 1.88
N THR A 50 -13.03 -6.48 2.86
CA THR A 50 -13.25 -6.10 4.26
C THR A 50 -12.79 -4.68 4.57
N CYS A 51 -11.84 -4.16 3.79
CA CYS A 51 -11.22 -2.87 4.06
C CYS A 51 -12.08 -1.70 3.58
N LYS A 52 -12.20 -0.67 4.43
CA LYS A 52 -12.87 0.58 4.13
C LYS A 52 -11.86 1.66 3.74
N ILE A 53 -12.38 2.75 3.17
CA ILE A 53 -11.59 3.93 2.84
C ILE A 53 -11.20 4.61 4.15
N GLY A 54 -9.91 4.93 4.33
CA GLY A 54 -9.37 5.54 5.54
C GLY A 54 -8.58 4.60 6.43
N ASP A 55 -8.78 3.28 6.30
CA ASP A 55 -8.12 2.29 7.15
C ASP A 55 -6.59 2.32 6.99
N LYS A 56 -5.89 2.10 8.11
CA LYS A 56 -4.44 1.93 8.11
C LYS A 56 -4.10 0.46 8.03
N VAL A 57 -3.40 0.06 6.96
CA VAL A 57 -3.11 -1.34 6.65
C VAL A 57 -1.61 -1.59 6.52
N LYS A 58 -1.19 -2.79 6.92
CA LYS A 58 0.15 -3.33 6.67
C LYS A 58 0.08 -4.28 5.46
N ILE A 59 0.92 -4.03 4.47
CA ILE A 59 0.97 -4.74 3.19
C ILE A 59 2.30 -5.45 3.00
N GLN A 60 2.26 -6.61 2.35
CA GLN A 60 3.42 -7.44 2.00
C GLN A 60 3.54 -7.57 0.49
N GLU A 61 4.77 -7.58 0.01
CA GLU A 61 5.06 -7.96 -1.37
C GLU A 61 4.78 -9.46 -1.59
N THR A 62 4.21 -9.82 -2.73
CA THR A 62 3.85 -11.20 -3.09
C THR A 62 4.11 -11.46 -4.57
N ARG A 63 3.91 -12.71 -5.02
CA ARG A 63 3.95 -13.04 -6.46
C ARG A 63 2.96 -12.16 -7.23
N PRO A 64 3.21 -11.82 -8.50
CA PRO A 64 2.24 -11.10 -9.31
C PRO A 64 0.90 -11.85 -9.35
N LEU A 65 -0.17 -11.22 -8.87
CA LEU A 65 -1.55 -11.72 -8.97
C LEU A 65 -2.22 -11.20 -10.23
N SER A 66 -1.77 -10.04 -10.71
CA SER A 66 -2.19 -9.41 -11.97
C SER A 66 -1.10 -8.44 -12.43
N LYS A 67 -1.35 -7.70 -13.52
CA LYS A 67 -0.41 -6.71 -14.09
C LYS A 67 0.10 -5.70 -13.05
N LYS A 68 -0.81 -5.16 -12.22
CA LYS A 68 -0.51 -4.16 -11.18
C LYS A 68 -0.57 -4.71 -9.74
N LYS A 69 -1.29 -5.79 -9.51
CA LYS A 69 -1.57 -6.37 -8.20
C LYS A 69 -0.42 -7.27 -7.76
N ARG A 70 0.41 -6.76 -6.85
CA ARG A 70 1.65 -7.41 -6.37
C ARG A 70 1.81 -7.37 -4.85
N TRP A 71 0.75 -6.94 -4.16
CA TRP A 71 0.75 -6.73 -2.72
C TRP A 71 -0.44 -7.44 -2.10
N LYS A 72 -0.28 -7.97 -0.89
CA LYS A 72 -1.35 -8.56 -0.08
C LYS A 72 -1.42 -7.88 1.28
N ILE A 73 -2.59 -7.93 1.92
CA ILE A 73 -2.78 -7.42 3.27
C ILE A 73 -2.25 -8.44 4.28
N ILE A 74 -1.50 -7.99 5.28
CA ILE A 74 -1.08 -8.81 6.43
C ILE A 74 -1.96 -8.51 7.63
N LYS A 75 -2.10 -7.22 7.95
CA LYS A 75 -2.69 -6.76 9.19
C LYS A 75 -3.40 -5.44 9.00
N LEU A 76 -4.60 -5.35 9.56
CA LEU A 76 -5.30 -4.09 9.73
C LEU A 76 -4.84 -3.47 11.05
N ILE A 77 -4.31 -2.24 11.00
CA ILE A 77 -3.67 -1.57 12.14
C ILE A 77 -4.71 -0.73 12.89
N GLN A 78 -5.55 0.00 12.15
CA GLN A 78 -6.55 0.92 12.72
C GLN A 78 -7.68 1.16 11.72
N ASN A 79 -8.92 1.11 12.22
CA ASN A 79 -10.13 1.63 11.56
C ASN A 79 -10.37 3.08 11.97
#